data_AF-A0AB74E009-F1
#
_entry.id   AF-A0AB74E009-F1
#
_cell.length_a   1.000
_cell.length_b   1.000
_cell.length_c   1.000
_cell.angle_alpha   90.00
_cell.angle_beta   90.00
_cell.angle_gamma   90.00
#
_symmetry.space_group_name_H-M   'P 1'
#
loop_
_entity.id
_entity.type
_entity.pdbx_description
1 polymer ?
#
loop_
_entity_poly.entity_id
_entity_poly.type
_entity_poly.pdbx_seq_one_letter_code
_entity_poly.pdbx_strand_id
1 'polypeptide(L)'
;FGSTHEMGIFEMKQSGLKGVNHPSEMFLEERSTNVPGSTIVATMEGTRPLLIEVQALVTPTTFNNTRRMATGIAHHRISLLMAGFEKQENYLLQKQDA
;
A
#
# COMPACT_ATOMS: atom_id res chain seq x y z
N PHE A 1 -0.24 5.86 -35.46
CA PHE A 1 0.84 4.89 -35.15
C PHE A 1 1.67 5.44 -33.98
N GLY A 2 1.02 5.57 -32.82
CA GLY A 2 1.49 6.41 -31.70
C GLY A 2 2.50 5.76 -30.76
N SER A 3 2.66 6.35 -29.58
CA SER A 3 3.64 5.94 -28.56
C SER A 3 3.31 4.57 -27.97
N THR A 4 4.33 3.77 -27.66
CA THR A 4 4.18 2.46 -26.99
C THR A 4 3.80 2.56 -25.51
N HIS A 5 3.77 3.77 -24.95
CA HIS A 5 3.51 4.01 -23.53
C HIS A 5 2.06 4.44 -23.23
N GLU A 6 1.19 4.44 -24.24
CA GLU A 6 -0.24 4.71 -24.04
C GLU A 6 -0.92 3.47 -23.47
N MET A 7 -1.57 3.62 -22.30
CA MET A 7 -2.38 2.56 -21.69
C MET A 7 -3.85 2.95 -21.73
N GLY A 8 -4.68 2.06 -22.30
CA GLY A 8 -6.14 2.14 -22.22
C GLY A 8 -6.63 1.29 -21.04
N ILE A 9 -7.35 1.92 -20.11
CA ILE A 9 -7.91 1.23 -18.94
C ILE A 9 -9.42 1.08 -19.16
N PHE A 10 -9.92 -0.13 -18.93
CA PHE A 10 -11.32 -0.48 -19.14
C PHE A 10 -11.85 -1.26 -17.94
N GLU A 11 -13.06 -0.92 -17.52
CA GLU A 11 -13.79 -1.64 -16.49
C GLU A 11 -14.82 -2.55 -17.16
N MET A 12 -14.84 -3.83 -16.79
CA MET A 12 -15.85 -4.76 -17.28
C MET A 12 -17.16 -4.58 -16.51
N LYS A 13 -18.20 -4.09 -17.19
CA LYS A 13 -19.57 -4.00 -16.65
C LYS A 13 -20.47 -5.05 -17.30
N GLN A 14 -21.69 -5.21 -16.81
CA GLN A 14 -22.68 -6.13 -17.41
C GLN A 14 -22.93 -5.86 -18.90
N SER A 15 -22.83 -4.59 -19.32
CA SER A 15 -22.98 -4.17 -20.73
C SER A 15 -21.70 -4.31 -21.56
N GLY A 16 -20.60 -4.80 -20.99
CA GLY A 16 -19.29 -4.92 -21.63
C GLY A 16 -18.23 -3.97 -21.07
N LEU A 17 -17.16 -3.77 -21.85
CA LEU A 17 -16.03 -2.94 -21.47
C LEU A 17 -16.37 -1.45 -21.57
N LYS A 18 -16.25 -0.73 -20.45
CA LYS A 18 -16.38 0.73 -20.39
C LYS A 18 -14.99 1.34 -20.19
N GLY A 19 -14.61 2.29 -21.04
CA GLY A 19 -13.35 3.04 -20.89
C GLY A 19 -13.32 3.86 -19.60
N VAL A 20 -12.18 3.86 -18.92
CA VAL A 20 -11.92 4.61 -17.69
C VAL A 20 -10.99 5.77 -18.04
N ASN A 21 -11.49 7.00 -17.95
CA ASN A 21 -10.72 8.20 -18.30
C ASN A 21 -9.78 8.64 -17.17
N HIS A 22 -10.20 8.46 -15.91
CA HIS A 22 -9.42 8.83 -14.72
C HIS A 22 -9.23 7.60 -13.83
N PRO A 23 -8.26 6.74 -14.13
CA PRO A 23 -8.00 5.54 -13.33
C PRO A 23 -7.71 5.84 -11.86
N SER A 24 -7.07 6.98 -11.57
CA SER A 24 -6.81 7.41 -10.20
C SER A 24 -8.08 7.59 -9.38
N GLU A 25 -9.18 8.09 -9.97
CA GLU A 25 -10.45 8.25 -9.25
C GLU A 25 -11.04 6.89 -8.89
N MET A 26 -11.03 5.93 -9.81
CA MET A 26 -11.53 4.58 -9.57
C MET A 26 -10.78 3.87 -8.43
N PHE A 27 -9.44 4.00 -8.37
CA PHE A 27 -8.65 3.43 -7.27
C PHE A 27 -8.80 4.19 -5.94
N LEU A 28 -9.20 5.46 -5.97
CA LEU A 28 -9.39 6.31 -4.78
C LEU A 28 -10.83 6.26 -4.25
N GLU A 29 -11.82 5.96 -5.09
CA GLU A 29 -13.25 5.87 -4.73
C GLU A 29 -13.55 4.70 -3.78
N GLU A 30 -12.81 3.59 -3.86
CA GLU A 30 -12.95 2.46 -2.91
C GLU A 30 -12.47 2.81 -1.49
N ARG A 31 -11.83 3.98 -1.30
CA ARG A 31 -11.28 4.37 -0.01
C ARG A 31 -12.34 5.06 0.85
N SER A 32 -12.44 4.64 2.11
CA SER A 32 -12.99 5.52 3.15
C SER A 32 -12.00 6.68 3.35
N THR A 33 -12.41 7.90 3.00
CA THR A 33 -11.54 9.09 3.05
C THR A 33 -10.86 9.20 4.42
N ASN A 34 -9.53 9.33 4.43
CA ASN A 34 -8.71 9.61 5.61
C ASN A 34 -8.54 8.47 6.65
N VAL A 35 -8.59 7.21 6.25
CA VAL A 35 -8.24 6.08 7.14
C VAL A 35 -6.72 6.02 7.36
N PRO A 36 -6.25 6.12 8.61
CA PRO A 36 -4.83 5.99 8.94
C PRO A 36 -4.35 4.55 8.70
N GLY A 37 -3.06 4.39 8.42
CA GLY A 37 -2.48 3.07 8.19
C GLY A 37 -2.71 2.50 6.78
N SER A 38 -3.10 3.32 5.81
CA SER A 38 -3.20 2.93 4.40
C SER A 38 -2.48 3.95 3.50
N THR A 39 -1.64 3.45 2.59
CA THR A 39 -0.93 4.27 1.59
C THR A 39 -0.84 3.56 0.25
N ILE A 40 -0.82 4.32 -0.85
CA ILE A 40 -0.64 3.78 -2.20
C ILE A 40 0.82 3.91 -2.60
N VAL A 41 1.38 2.83 -3.13
CA VAL A 41 2.74 2.77 -3.64
C VAL A 41 2.71 2.31 -5.09
N ALA A 42 3.43 3.03 -5.96
CA ALA A 42 3.73 2.56 -7.30
C ALA A 42 4.84 1.49 -7.24
N THR A 43 4.55 0.30 -7.74
CA THR A 43 5.49 -0.82 -7.83
C THR A 43 5.63 -1.27 -9.28
N MET A 44 6.65 -2.09 -9.55
CA MET A 44 6.90 -2.69 -10.86
C MET A 44 6.79 -4.20 -10.76
N GLU A 45 5.90 -4.80 -11.55
CA GLU A 45 5.91 -6.24 -11.81
C GLU A 45 6.56 -6.49 -13.18
N GLY A 46 7.86 -6.80 -13.16
CA GLY A 46 8.67 -6.79 -14.39
C GLY A 46 8.73 -5.38 -15.00
N THR A 47 8.12 -5.19 -16.16
CA THR A 47 8.01 -3.89 -16.84
C THR A 47 6.65 -3.22 -16.67
N ARG A 48 5.70 -3.84 -15.95
CA ARG A 48 4.35 -3.29 -15.74
C ARG A 48 4.30 -2.45 -14.46
N PRO A 49 4.01 -1.14 -14.55
CA PRO A 49 3.74 -0.35 -13.35
C PRO A 49 2.38 -0.74 -12.78
N LEU A 50 2.33 -0.96 -11.48
CA LEU A 50 1.11 -1.27 -10.73
C LEU A 50 1.00 -0.31 -9.54
N LEU A 51 -0.21 0.13 -9.26
CA LEU A 51 -0.53 0.79 -8.00
C LEU A 51 -0.99 -0.28 -7.02
N ILE A 52 -0.32 -0.38 -5.87
CA ILE A 52 -0.71 -1.29 -4.80
C ILE A 52 -0.97 -0.50 -3.52
N GLU A 53 -1.92 -0.98 -2.73
CA GLU A 53 -2.16 -0.46 -1.40
C GLU A 53 -1.29 -1.21 -0.37
N VAL A 54 -0.58 -0.45 0.45
CA VAL A 54 0.12 -0.97 1.62
C VAL A 54 -0.64 -0.54 2.86
N GLN A 55 -0.98 -1.52 3.69
CA GLN A 55 -1.72 -1.32 4.93
C GLN A 55 -0.85 -1.66 6.13
N ALA A 56 -1.07 -0.94 7.22
CA ALA A 56 -0.40 -1.12 8.50
C ALA A 56 -1.37 -0.83 9.64
N LEU A 57 -1.31 -1.65 10.67
CA LEU A 57 -2.04 -1.44 11.93
C LEU A 57 -1.00 -1.47 13.05
N VAL A 58 -0.82 -0.35 13.73
CA VAL A 58 0.11 -0.24 14.85
C VAL A 58 -0.70 0.02 16.11
N THR A 59 -0.49 -0.81 17.14
CA THR A 59 -1.25 -0.73 18.39
C THR A 59 -0.36 -1.02 19.60
N PRO A 60 -0.62 -0.44 20.78
CA PRO A 60 0.13 -0.78 21.98
C PRO A 60 0.06 -2.28 22.27
N THR A 61 1.21 -2.87 22.58
CA THR A 61 1.26 -4.29 22.95
C THR A 61 0.68 -4.51 24.33
N THR A 62 -0.08 -5.58 24.50
CA THR A 62 -0.60 -6.04 25.80
C THR A 62 0.23 -7.19 26.39
N PHE A 63 1.15 -7.75 25.60
CA PHE A 63 2.01 -8.86 25.99
C PHE A 63 3.42 -8.41 26.34
N ASN A 64 4.20 -9.31 26.92
CA ASN A 64 5.60 -9.05 27.27
C ASN A 64 6.51 -8.89 26.05
N ASN A 65 6.12 -9.47 24.91
CA ASN A 65 6.82 -9.38 23.63
C ASN A 65 5.90 -8.78 22.58
N THR A 66 6.39 -7.76 21.85
CA THR A 66 5.65 -7.17 20.72
C THR A 66 5.53 -8.14 19.56
N ARG A 67 4.34 -8.21 18.96
CA ARG A 67 4.09 -8.98 17.75
C ARG A 67 4.40 -8.13 16.52
N ARG A 68 5.10 -8.70 15.55
CA ARG A 68 5.37 -8.07 14.25
C ARG A 68 5.01 -9.04 13.14
N MET A 69 3.97 -8.75 12.39
CA MET A 69 3.47 -9.57 11.29
C MET A 69 3.56 -8.82 9.97
N ALA A 70 3.83 -9.55 8.90
CA ALA A 70 3.81 -8.99 7.56
C ALA A 70 3.33 -10.07 6.59
N THR A 71 2.45 -9.67 5.68
CA THR A 71 1.99 -10.49 4.56
C THR A 71 2.27 -9.73 3.28
N GLY A 72 2.83 -10.39 2.26
CA GLY A 72 3.19 -9.74 0.99
C GLY A 72 4.45 -8.86 1.04
N ILE A 73 5.04 -8.63 2.22
CA ILE A 73 6.31 -7.91 2.40
C ILE A 73 7.23 -8.74 3.30
N ALA A 74 8.53 -8.73 2.99
CA ALA A 74 9.51 -9.47 3.78
C ALA A 74 9.66 -8.89 5.19
N HIS A 75 9.53 -9.74 6.21
CA HIS A 75 9.55 -9.34 7.63
C HIS A 75 10.80 -8.58 8.07
N HIS A 76 11.97 -8.95 7.56
CA HIS A 76 13.23 -8.26 7.86
C HIS A 76 13.24 -6.80 7.37
N ARG A 77 12.58 -6.50 6.24
CA ARG A 77 12.46 -5.13 5.71
C ARG A 77 11.60 -4.28 6.64
N ILE A 78 10.49 -4.82 7.13
CA ILE A 78 9.63 -4.14 8.12
C ILE A 78 10.42 -3.86 9.39
N SER A 79 11.18 -4.84 9.89
CA SER A 79 12.00 -4.67 11.09
C SER A 79 13.04 -3.55 10.95
N LEU A 80 13.71 -3.45 9.79
CA LEU A 80 14.67 -2.37 9.51
C LEU A 80 14.00 -1.01 9.39
N LEU A 81 12.84 -0.93 8.73
CA LEU A 81 12.08 0.32 8.60
C LEU A 81 11.61 0.83 9.96
N MET A 82 11.07 -0.05 10.81
CA MET A 82 10.68 0.30 12.18
C MET A 82 11.87 0.82 12.99
N ALA A 83 13.04 0.16 12.90
CA ALA A 83 14.25 0.63 13.57
C ALA A 83 14.72 2.00 13.05
N GLY A 84 14.60 2.25 11.73
CA GLY A 84 14.88 3.55 11.12
C GLY A 84 13.95 4.65 11.62
N PHE A 85 12.64 4.39 11.65
CA PHE A 85 11.64 5.32 12.16
C PHE A 85 11.83 5.64 13.64
N GLU A 86 12.19 4.64 14.45
CA GLU A 86 12.48 4.87 15.86
C GLU A 86 13.77 5.71 16.06
N LYS A 87 14.79 5.47 15.25
CA LYS A 87 16.09 6.15 15.38
C LYS A 87 16.09 7.57 14.83
N GLN A 88 15.40 7.81 13.72
CA GLN A 88 15.43 9.09 13.00
C GLN A 88 14.24 9.98 13.33
N GLU A 89 13.05 9.41 13.44
CA GLU A 89 11.78 10.14 13.60
C GLU A 89 11.24 10.07 15.05
N ASN A 90 11.98 9.44 15.98
CA ASN A 90 11.65 9.30 17.40
C ASN A 90 10.28 8.63 17.68
N TYR A 91 9.82 7.73 16.81
CA TYR A 91 8.64 6.92 17.09
C TYR A 91 8.93 5.83 18.13
N LEU A 92 8.12 5.74 19.18
CA LEU A 92 8.24 4.69 20.20
C LEU A 92 7.58 3.38 19.73
N LEU A 93 8.26 2.64 18.86
CA LEU A 93 7.74 1.39 18.26
C LEU A 93 8.13 0.13 19.05
N GLN A 94 9.06 0.23 20.00
CA GLN A 94 9.46 -0.90 20.88
C GLN A 94 8.31 -1.53 21.67
N LYS A 95 7.24 -0.79 21.94
CA LYS A 95 6.07 -1.25 22.71
C LYS A 95 4.80 -1.36 21.85
N GLN A 96 4.95 -1.42 20.54
CA GLN A 96 3.84 -1.49 19.60
C GLN A 96 3.86 -2.83 18.88
N ASP A 97 2.69 -3.44 18.77
CA ASP A 97 2.43 -4.52 17.81
C ASP A 97 2.24 -3.92 16.41
N ALA A 98 2.66 -4.68 15.39
CA ALA A 98 2.57 -4.32 13.97
C ALA A 98 2.32 -5.56 13.10
#